data_AF-A0A6L3NA73-F1
#
_entry.id   AF-A0A6L3NA73-F1
#
_cell.length_a   1.000
_cell.length_b   1.000
_cell.length_c   1.000
_cell.angle_alpha   90.00
_cell.angle_beta   90.00
_cell.angle_gamma   90.00
#
_symmetry.space_group_name_H-M   'P 1'
#
loop_
_entity.id
_entity.type
_entity.pdbx_description
1 polymer ?
#
loop_
_entity_poly.entity_id
_entity_poly.type
_entity_poly.pdbx_seq_one_letter_code
_entity_poly.pdbx_strand_id
1 'polypeptide(L)' 'MKGFSGKVAAITGAGSGMGRSLALELARRGCEVALADVNDVGLAGT' A
#
# COMPACT_ATOMS: atom_id res chain seq x y z
N MET A 1 -14.74 -16.37 -2.73
CA MET A 1 -14.05 -15.22 -3.36
C MET A 1 -12.55 -15.39 -3.10
N LYS A 2 -11.66 -15.20 -4.09
CA LYS A 2 -10.21 -15.27 -3.85
C LYS A 2 -9.77 -14.00 -3.12
N GLY A 3 -9.10 -14.14 -1.97
CA GLY A 3 -8.56 -13.01 -1.20
C GLY A 3 -7.29 -12.41 -1.83
N PHE A 4 -6.71 -11.42 -1.13
CA PHE A 4 -5.48 -10.75 -1.55
C PHE A 4 -4.19 -11.39 -0.98
N SER A 5 -4.32 -12.41 -0.12
CA SER A 5 -3.19 -13.12 0.46
C SER A 5 -2.25 -13.69 -0.62
N GLY A 6 -0.96 -13.41 -0.51
CA GLY A 6 0.07 -13.87 -1.46
C GLY A 6 -0.02 -13.23 -2.84
N LYS A 7 -0.77 -12.13 -2.99
CA LYS A 7 -0.74 -11.27 -4.18
C LYS A 7 0.27 -10.15 -3.98
N VAL A 8 0.68 -9.53 -5.09
CA VAL A 8 1.58 -8.38 -5.09
C VAL A 8 0.84 -7.21 -5.72
N ALA A 9 0.93 -6.02 -5.10
CA ALA A 9 0.36 -4.78 -5.62
C ALA A 9 1.37 -3.64 -5.56
N ALA A 10 1.45 -2.85 -6.64
CA ALA A 10 2.20 -1.59 -6.66
C ALA A 10 1.24 -0.41 -6.45
N ILE A 11 1.57 0.51 -5.56
CA ILE A 11 0.72 1.64 -5.17
C ILE A 11 1.51 2.94 -5.25
N THR A 12 1.01 3.89 -6.05
CA THR A 12 1.53 5.25 -6.13
C THR A 12 0.69 6.20 -5.27
N GLY A 13 1.27 7.32 -4.83
CA GLY A 13 0.59 8.23 -3.89
C GLY A 13 0.38 7.59 -2.51
N ALA A 14 1.25 6.64 -2.14
CA ALA A 14 1.09 5.81 -0.95
C ALA A 14 1.42 6.55 0.37
N GLY A 15 1.97 7.77 0.31
CA GLY A 15 2.38 8.55 1.47
C GLY A 15 1.23 9.23 2.21
N SER A 16 0.03 9.31 1.63
CA SER A 16 -1.13 9.93 2.27
C SER A 16 -2.47 9.48 1.68
N GLY A 17 -3.58 9.97 2.27
CA GLY A 17 -4.93 9.85 1.69
C GLY A 17 -5.36 8.43 1.35
N MET A 18 -5.98 8.29 0.16
CA MET A 18 -6.50 7.01 -0.32
C MET A 18 -5.39 6.01 -0.63
N GLY A 19 -4.25 6.45 -1.18
CA GLY A 19 -3.13 5.57 -1.50
C GLY A 19 -2.56 4.89 -0.24
N ARG A 20 -2.32 5.67 0.82
CA ARG A 20 -1.94 5.12 2.14
C ARG A 20 -2.99 4.17 2.69
N SER A 21 -4.26 4.56 2.65
CA SER A 21 -5.35 3.74 3.19
C SER A 21 -5.47 2.39 2.47
N LEU A 22 -5.33 2.39 1.14
CA LEU A 22 -5.34 1.18 0.31
C LEU A 22 -4.11 0.30 0.59
N ALA A 23 -2.92 0.88 0.69
CA ALA A 23 -1.68 0.17 1.01
C ALA A 23 -1.81 -0.61 2.32
N LEU A 24 -2.25 0.07 3.37
CA LEU A 24 -2.45 -0.53 4.69
C LEU A 24 -3.50 -1.65 4.66
N GLU A 25 -4.61 -1.44 3.96
CA GLU A 25 -5.67 -2.45 3.90
C GLU A 25 -5.28 -3.69 3.08
N LEU A 26 -4.56 -3.51 1.97
CA LEU A 26 -4.04 -4.64 1.19
C LEU A 26 -2.98 -5.43 1.98
N ALA A 27 -2.07 -4.74 2.67
CA ALA A 27 -1.09 -5.37 3.54
C ALA A 27 -1.76 -6.18 4.67
N ARG A 28 -2.78 -5.63 5.34
CA ARG A 28 -3.58 -6.35 6.35
C ARG A 28 -4.26 -7.60 5.81
N ARG A 29 -4.61 -7.62 4.52
CA ARG A 29 -5.22 -8.79 3.85
C ARG A 29 -4.19 -9.79 3.31
N GLY A 30 -2.91 -9.64 3.66
CA GLY A 30 -1.82 -10.53 3.26
C GLY A 30 -1.27 -10.30 1.86
N CYS A 31 -1.56 -9.14 1.26
CA CYS A 31 -0.94 -8.72 0.00
C CYS A 31 0.46 -8.17 0.29
N GLU A 32 1.45 -8.53 -0.53
CA GLU A 32 2.72 -7.82 -0.57
C GLU A 32 2.54 -6.52 -1.34
N VAL A 33 3.04 -5.42 -0.80
CA VAL A 33 2.84 -4.08 -1.39
C VAL A 33 4.18 -3.41 -1.68
N ALA A 34 4.33 -2.90 -2.90
CA ALA A 34 5.40 -2.01 -3.29
C ALA A 34 4.84 -0.57 -3.33
N LEU A 35 5.43 0.33 -2.57
CA LEU A 35 4.89 1.67 -2.35
C LEU A 35 5.78 2.74 -2.99
N ALA A 36 5.15 3.74 -3.59
CA ALA A 36 5.82 4.90 -4.15
C ALA A 36 5.04 6.18 -3.82
N ASP A 37 5.77 7.23 -3.48
CA ASP A 37 5.26 8.59 -3.34
C ASP A 37 6.41 9.57 -3.62
N VAL A 38 6.07 10.81 -3.95
CA VAL A 38 7.03 11.91 -4.11
C VAL A 38 7.46 12.44 -2.72
N ASN A 39 6.61 12.29 -1.71
CA ASN A 39 6.91 12.68 -0.34
C ASN A 39 7.53 11.51 0.44
N ASP A 40 8.86 11.49 0.52
CA ASP A 40 9.61 10.45 1.24
C ASP A 40 9.22 10.32 2.72
N VAL A 41 8.98 11.45 3.40
CA VAL A 41 8.57 11.45 4.82
C VAL A 41 7.18 10.84 4.99
N GLY A 42 6.26 11.18 4.07
CA GLY A 42 4.94 10.56 4.01
C GLY A 42 5.05 9.06 3.71
N LEU A 43 5.88 8.66 2.77
CA LEU A 43 6.07 7.27 2.39
C LEU A 43 6.65 6.42 3.53
N ALA A 44 7.64 6.95 4.26
CA ALA A 44 8.27 6.25 5.40
C ALA A 44 7.31 6.00 6.58
N GLY A 45 6.21 6.75 6.66
CA GLY A 45 5.18 6.58 7.70
C GLY A 45 3.99 5.71 7.28
N THR A 46 4.02 5.13 6.07
CA THR A 46 3.00 4.20 5.58
C THR A 46 3.46 2.77 5.80
#